data_AF-F7VIG6-F1
#
_entry.id   AF-F7VIG6-F1
#
_cell.length_a   1.000
_cell.length_b   1.000
_cell.length_c   1.000
_cell.angle_alpha   90.00
_cell.angle_beta   90.00
_cell.angle_gamma   90.00
#
_symmetry.space_group_name_H-M   'P 1'
#
loop_
_entity.id
_entity.type
_entity.pdbx_description
1 polymer ?
#
loop_
_entity_poly.entity_id
_entity_poly.type
_entity_poly.pdbx_seq_one_letter_code
_entity_poly.pdbx_strand_id
1 'polypeptide(L)'
;MVSSSGRQLSVEQLRRRRSSSYVDALRKLDTGGPVSATGINAIRDAVAAEFPDGPASWPLGWVSKCYLGAPYEVHIVDISGHIIRHFKRGEAMPGGMERARSLAASGRYAVIEVFSDRLVAIADDGTTSVSMG
;
A
#
# COMPACT_ATOMS: atom_id res chain seq x y z
N MET A 1 -30.46 -7.87 -11.79
CA MET A 1 -29.43 -7.12 -12.55
C MET A 1 -28.79 -6.12 -11.62
N VAL A 2 -27.60 -6.42 -11.10
CA VAL A 2 -26.69 -5.42 -10.54
C VAL A 2 -25.32 -5.74 -11.13
N SER A 3 -25.07 -5.21 -12.31
CA SER A 3 -23.74 -5.17 -12.88
C SER A 3 -22.94 -4.14 -12.09
N SER A 4 -22.40 -4.56 -10.95
CA SER A 4 -21.38 -3.81 -10.24
C SER A 4 -20.08 -3.97 -11.03
N SER A 5 -19.96 -3.27 -12.17
CA SER A 5 -18.65 -3.04 -12.77
C SER A 5 -17.86 -2.22 -11.76
N GLY A 6 -17.03 -2.94 -10.99
CA GLY A 6 -16.12 -2.35 -10.04
C GLY A 6 -15.29 -1.27 -10.70
N ARG A 7 -15.44 -0.03 -10.24
CA ARG A 7 -14.79 1.13 -10.85
C ARG A 7 -13.55 1.49 -10.04
N GLN A 8 -12.40 1.48 -10.71
CA GLN A 8 -11.16 1.99 -10.15
C GLN A 8 -11.30 3.51 -9.90
N LEU A 9 -10.64 4.00 -8.85
CA LEU A 9 -10.68 5.41 -8.48
C LEU A 9 -10.20 6.32 -9.61
N SER A 10 -10.83 7.48 -9.78
CA SER A 10 -10.33 8.51 -10.70
C SER A 10 -9.02 9.11 -10.21
N VAL A 11 -8.24 9.71 -11.11
CA VAL A 11 -7.00 10.41 -10.74
C VAL A 11 -7.24 11.50 -9.70
N GLU A 12 -8.38 12.20 -9.78
CA GLU A 12 -8.76 13.22 -8.79
C GLU A 12 -9.01 12.61 -7.41
N GLN A 13 -9.65 11.43 -7.35
CA GLN A 13 -9.83 10.68 -6.10
C GLN A 13 -8.49 10.20 -5.54
N LEU A 14 -7.56 9.75 -6.38
CA LEU A 14 -6.22 9.31 -5.97
C LEU A 14 -5.34 10.47 -5.46
N ARG A 15 -5.62 11.71 -5.87
CA ARG A 15 -4.96 12.93 -5.37
C ARG A 15 -5.52 13.42 -4.03
N ARG A 16 -6.60 12.82 -3.52
CA ARG A 16 -7.09 13.14 -2.18
C ARG A 16 -6.11 12.63 -1.16
N ARG A 17 -5.99 13.38 -0.06
CA ARG A 17 -5.20 12.97 1.10
C ARG A 17 -5.79 11.69 1.69
N ARG A 18 -4.94 10.74 2.06
CA ARG A 18 -5.35 9.56 2.82
C ARG A 18 -5.62 9.93 4.28
N SER A 19 -6.52 9.21 4.93
CA SER A 19 -6.79 9.43 6.36
C SER A 19 -5.56 9.08 7.21
N SER A 20 -5.39 9.76 8.34
CA SER A 20 -4.32 9.43 9.29
C SER A 20 -4.46 8.01 9.82
N SER A 21 -5.68 7.57 10.13
CA SER A 21 -5.98 6.20 10.56
C SER A 21 -5.46 5.14 9.59
N TYR A 22 -5.60 5.40 8.28
CA TYR A 22 -5.11 4.52 7.24
C TYR A 22 -3.58 4.49 7.17
N VAL A 23 -2.95 5.67 7.17
CA VAL A 23 -1.48 5.77 7.13
C VAL A 23 -0.86 5.14 8.38
N ASP A 24 -1.41 5.40 9.57
CA ASP A 24 -0.95 4.81 10.83
C ASP A 24 -1.10 3.29 10.85
N ALA A 25 -2.19 2.76 10.30
CA ALA A 25 -2.40 1.32 10.20
C ALA A 25 -1.32 0.65 9.33
N LEU A 26 -1.00 1.24 8.16
CA LEU A 26 0.03 0.72 7.26
C LEU A 26 1.45 0.87 7.84
N ARG A 27 1.74 1.95 8.57
CA ARG A 27 3.05 2.15 9.22
C ARG A 27 3.33 1.16 10.33
N LYS A 28 2.30 0.76 11.09
CA LYS A 28 2.46 -0.23 12.17
C LYS A 28 2.97 -1.57 11.66
N LEU A 29 2.70 -1.92 10.39
CA LEU A 29 3.25 -3.10 9.73
C LEU A 29 4.77 -3.04 9.58
N ASP A 30 5.34 -1.85 9.39
CA ASP A 30 6.77 -1.68 9.12
C ASP A 30 7.66 -1.85 10.38
N THR A 31 7.08 -2.16 11.54
CA THR A 31 7.82 -2.34 12.79
C THR A 31 8.59 -3.66 12.89
N GLY A 32 8.58 -4.48 11.83
CA GLY A 32 9.44 -5.67 11.69
C GLY A 32 9.07 -6.86 12.59
N GLY A 33 7.97 -6.75 13.34
CA GLY A 33 7.45 -7.81 14.21
C GLY A 33 6.29 -8.59 13.57
N PRO A 34 5.98 -9.80 14.07
CA PRO A 34 4.76 -10.52 13.69
C PRO A 34 3.53 -9.66 14.02
N VAL A 35 2.70 -9.41 13.02
CA VAL A 35 1.45 -8.67 13.19
C VAL A 35 0.42 -9.60 13.82
N SER A 36 -0.21 -9.17 14.91
CA SER A 36 -1.27 -9.95 15.55
C SER A 36 -2.55 -9.99 14.70
N ALA A 37 -3.41 -10.98 14.92
CA ALA A 37 -4.72 -11.06 14.27
C ALA A 37 -5.58 -9.78 14.49
N THR A 38 -5.45 -9.14 15.67
CA THR A 38 -6.10 -7.86 15.95
C THR A 38 -5.53 -6.72 15.11
N GLY A 39 -4.21 -6.68 14.92
CA GLY A 39 -3.55 -5.69 14.06
C GLY A 39 -3.99 -5.82 12.60
N ILE A 40 -4.11 -7.06 12.13
CA ILE A 40 -4.63 -7.40 10.80
C ILE A 40 -6.05 -6.86 10.60
N ASN A 41 -6.95 -7.12 11.55
CA ASN A 41 -8.33 -6.63 11.45
C ASN A 41 -8.37 -5.09 11.41
N ALA A 42 -7.58 -4.42 12.26
CA ALA A 42 -7.52 -2.96 12.26
C ALA A 42 -7.06 -2.38 10.92
N ILE A 43 -6.14 -3.05 10.21
CA ILE A 43 -5.72 -2.61 8.87
C ILE A 43 -6.82 -2.84 7.85
N ARG A 44 -7.47 -4.01 7.90
CA ARG A 44 -8.61 -4.29 7.02
C ARG A 44 -9.74 -3.28 7.20
N ASP A 45 -10.05 -2.93 8.45
CA ASP A 45 -11.06 -1.90 8.77
C ASP A 45 -10.62 -0.53 8.25
N ALA A 46 -9.34 -0.16 8.40
CA ALA A 46 -8.81 1.08 7.88
C ALA A 46 -8.84 1.14 6.33
N VAL A 47 -8.50 0.05 5.66
CA VAL A 47 -8.60 -0.08 4.18
C VAL A 47 -10.05 0.04 3.73
N ALA A 48 -10.98 -0.67 4.39
CA ALA A 48 -12.40 -0.62 4.05
C ALA A 48 -13.00 0.78 4.28
N ALA A 49 -12.57 1.49 5.33
CA ALA A 49 -12.97 2.86 5.60
C ALA A 49 -12.39 3.86 4.58
N GLU A 50 -11.14 3.67 4.15
CA GLU A 50 -10.48 4.52 3.15
C GLU A 50 -11.07 4.32 1.75
N PHE A 51 -11.52 3.09 1.45
CA PHE A 51 -12.06 2.69 0.16
C PHE A 51 -13.47 2.08 0.29
N PRO A 52 -14.50 2.91 0.57
CA PRO A 52 -15.87 2.46 0.86
C PRO A 52 -16.57 1.84 -0.36
N ASP A 53 -16.10 2.13 -1.58
CA ASP A 53 -16.59 1.53 -2.83
C ASP A 53 -16.24 0.04 -2.96
N GLY A 54 -15.48 -0.50 -1.99
CA GLY A 54 -15.16 -1.91 -1.88
C GLY A 54 -13.99 -2.35 -2.76
N PRO A 55 -13.73 -3.68 -2.85
CA PRO A 55 -12.49 -4.25 -3.38
C PRO A 55 -12.12 -3.83 -4.81
N ALA A 56 -13.09 -3.41 -5.61
CA ALA A 56 -12.82 -2.93 -6.96
C ALA A 56 -12.10 -1.58 -7.02
N SER A 57 -12.18 -0.79 -5.95
CA SER A 57 -11.49 0.49 -5.83
C SER A 57 -10.11 0.36 -5.19
N TRP A 58 -9.77 -0.84 -4.71
CA TRP A 58 -8.55 -1.06 -3.94
C TRP A 58 -7.29 -1.11 -4.83
N PRO A 59 -6.12 -0.76 -4.27
CA PRO A 59 -4.84 -1.07 -4.89
C PRO A 59 -4.66 -2.58 -5.07
N LEU A 60 -3.84 -2.97 -6.05
CA LEU A 60 -3.34 -4.33 -6.20
C LEU A 60 -2.46 -4.77 -5.02
N GLY A 61 -1.86 -3.80 -4.33
CA GLY A 61 -1.08 -4.00 -3.12
C GLY A 61 -0.36 -2.73 -2.69
N TRP A 62 0.34 -2.83 -1.57
CA TRP A 62 1.15 -1.74 -1.02
C TRP A 62 2.61 -2.15 -0.91
N VAL A 63 3.49 -1.20 -1.18
CA VAL A 63 4.93 -1.38 -1.06
C VAL A 63 5.50 -0.29 -0.17
N SER A 64 6.22 -0.70 0.87
CA SER A 64 6.90 0.21 1.80
C SER A 64 8.36 -0.15 1.95
N LYS A 65 9.15 0.80 2.45
CA LYS A 65 10.53 0.55 2.84
C LYS A 65 10.58 -0.57 3.88
N CYS A 66 11.64 -1.36 3.87
CA CYS A 66 11.88 -2.37 4.89
C CYS A 66 13.04 -1.93 5.78
N TYR A 67 12.82 -1.92 7.09
CA TYR A 67 13.83 -1.52 8.09
C TYR A 67 14.52 -2.68 8.83
N LEU A 68 14.31 -3.92 8.39
CA LEU A 68 15.04 -5.10 8.92
C LEU A 68 16.57 -5.06 8.70
N GLY A 69 17.06 -4.10 7.90
CA GLY A 69 18.46 -3.99 7.53
C GLY A 69 18.83 -4.88 6.34
N ALA A 70 20.10 -4.80 5.94
CA ALA A 70 20.59 -5.55 4.78
C ALA A 70 20.39 -7.06 4.98
N PRO A 71 19.97 -7.81 3.93
CA PRO A 71 19.85 -7.40 2.53
C PRO A 71 18.46 -6.88 2.11
N TYR A 72 17.53 -6.65 3.03
CA TYR A 72 16.14 -6.28 2.72
C TYR A 72 16.00 -4.78 2.42
N GLU A 73 15.19 -4.43 1.42
CA GLU A 73 14.96 -3.02 1.04
C GLU A 73 13.48 -2.61 1.09
N VAL A 74 12.57 -3.50 0.74
CA VAL A 74 11.12 -3.23 0.68
C VAL A 74 10.33 -4.44 1.14
N HIS A 75 9.07 -4.22 1.53
CA HIS A 75 8.12 -5.28 1.80
C HIS A 75 6.79 -5.01 1.08
N ILE A 76 6.05 -6.08 0.81
CA ILE A 76 4.70 -6.00 0.22
C ILE A 76 3.68 -6.28 1.31
N VAL A 77 2.62 -5.48 1.32
CA VAL A 77 1.40 -5.73 2.09
C VAL A 77 0.27 -6.10 1.13
N ASP A 78 -0.42 -7.21 1.39
CA ASP A 78 -1.61 -7.64 0.64
C ASP A 78 -2.83 -6.78 0.99
N ILE A 79 -3.88 -6.84 0.17
CA ILE A 79 -5.24 -6.33 0.44
C ILE A 79 -5.79 -6.67 1.83
N SER A 80 -5.33 -7.78 2.43
CA SER A 80 -5.70 -8.20 3.79
C SER A 80 -4.93 -7.48 4.91
N GLY A 81 -4.01 -6.57 4.59
CA GLY A 81 -3.15 -5.91 5.57
C GLY A 81 -2.03 -6.81 6.11
N HIS A 82 -1.80 -7.97 5.51
CA HIS A 82 -0.70 -8.85 5.90
C HIS A 82 0.57 -8.42 5.18
N ILE A 83 1.68 -8.26 5.92
CA ILE A 83 3.01 -8.26 5.30
C ILE A 83 3.17 -9.63 4.65
N ILE A 84 3.12 -9.65 3.32
CA ILE A 84 3.21 -10.90 2.57
C ILE A 84 4.64 -11.41 2.65
N ARG A 85 5.60 -10.49 2.45
CA ARG A 85 7.01 -10.85 2.26
C ARG A 85 7.93 -9.63 2.31
N HIS A 86 9.13 -9.84 2.83
CA HIS A 86 10.25 -8.92 2.73
C HIS A 86 11.11 -9.28 1.50
N PHE A 87 11.52 -8.29 0.72
CA PHE A 87 12.29 -8.49 -0.51
C PHE A 87 13.70 -7.96 -0.37
N LYS A 88 14.66 -8.77 -0.81
CA LYS A 88 16.06 -8.38 -0.90
C LYS A 88 16.30 -7.45 -2.08
N ARG A 89 17.45 -6.78 -2.06
CA ARG A 89 17.88 -5.98 -3.20
C ARG A 89 18.00 -6.81 -4.47
N GLY A 90 17.25 -6.42 -5.50
CA GLY A 90 17.18 -7.11 -6.80
C GLY A 90 16.33 -8.38 -6.84
N GLU A 91 15.68 -8.79 -5.74
CA GLU A 91 14.76 -9.95 -5.74
C GLU A 91 13.43 -9.59 -6.39
N ALA A 92 13.11 -10.17 -7.55
CA ALA A 92 11.91 -9.81 -8.32
C ALA A 92 10.60 -9.83 -7.50
N MET A 93 9.83 -8.73 -7.60
CA MET A 93 8.53 -8.59 -6.95
C MET A 93 7.37 -9.00 -7.87
N PRO A 94 6.33 -9.69 -7.35
CA PRO A 94 5.20 -10.15 -8.13
C PRO A 94 4.23 -9.02 -8.50
N GLY A 95 3.27 -9.31 -9.40
CA GLY A 95 2.05 -8.52 -9.55
C GLY A 95 2.25 -7.07 -9.99
N GLY A 96 3.35 -6.75 -10.69
CA GLY A 96 3.66 -5.39 -11.14
C GLY A 96 4.13 -4.44 -10.03
N MET A 97 4.40 -4.96 -8.83
CA MET A 97 4.83 -4.17 -7.66
C MET A 97 6.29 -3.72 -7.75
N GLU A 98 7.08 -4.34 -8.64
CA GLU A 98 8.47 -3.94 -8.92
C GLU A 98 8.59 -2.46 -9.28
N ARG A 99 7.57 -1.90 -9.95
CA ARG A 99 7.50 -0.48 -10.34
C ARG A 99 7.53 0.48 -9.13
N ALA A 100 7.08 0.02 -7.97
CA ALA A 100 7.07 0.82 -6.74
C ALA A 100 8.38 0.72 -5.94
N ARG A 101 9.28 -0.22 -6.27
CA ARG A 101 10.49 -0.51 -5.47
C ARG A 101 11.31 0.75 -5.21
N SER A 102 11.71 1.46 -6.26
CA SER A 102 12.60 2.62 -6.10
C SER A 102 11.97 3.75 -5.27
N LEU A 103 10.65 3.96 -5.41
CA LEU A 103 9.91 4.94 -4.62
C LEU A 103 9.85 4.53 -3.14
N ALA A 104 9.52 3.27 -2.86
CA ALA A 104 9.46 2.75 -1.50
C ALA A 104 10.84 2.74 -0.82
N ALA A 105 11.86 2.23 -1.50
CA ALA A 105 13.23 2.13 -0.99
C ALA A 105 13.84 3.49 -0.63
N SER A 106 13.40 4.58 -1.27
CA SER A 106 13.82 5.94 -0.94
C SER A 106 13.54 6.31 0.53
N GLY A 107 12.48 5.74 1.12
CA GLY A 107 12.02 6.08 2.46
C GLY A 107 11.39 7.47 2.59
N ARG A 108 11.16 8.17 1.48
CA ARG A 108 10.51 9.50 1.46
C ARG A 108 9.01 9.43 1.74
N TYR A 109 8.42 8.28 1.47
CA TYR A 109 6.98 8.02 1.57
C TYR A 109 6.73 6.98 2.66
N ALA A 110 5.60 7.11 3.34
CA ALA A 110 5.15 6.11 4.29
C ALA A 110 4.83 4.79 3.59
N VAL A 111 4.20 4.86 2.41
CA VAL A 111 3.78 3.71 1.62
C VAL A 111 3.47 4.12 0.18
N ILE A 112 3.63 3.17 -0.75
CA ILE A 112 3.24 3.31 -2.16
C ILE A 112 2.07 2.37 -2.45
N GLU A 113 0.93 2.91 -2.88
CA GLU A 113 -0.19 2.13 -3.41
C GLU A 113 0.07 1.79 -4.89
N VAL A 114 -0.08 0.52 -5.25
CA VAL A 114 0.11 0.04 -6.62
C VAL A 114 -1.25 -0.24 -7.24
N PHE A 115 -1.66 0.56 -8.21
CA PHE A 115 -2.84 0.29 -9.04
C PHE A 115 -2.41 -0.35 -10.37
N SER A 116 -3.38 -0.75 -11.19
CA SER A 116 -3.10 -1.36 -12.49
C SER A 116 -2.30 -0.42 -13.41
N ASP A 117 -2.71 0.85 -13.48
CA ASP A 117 -2.20 1.88 -14.39
C ASP A 117 -1.48 3.06 -13.69
N ARG A 118 -1.43 3.07 -12.35
CA ARG A 118 -0.87 4.18 -11.55
C ARG A 118 -0.10 3.68 -10.33
N LEU A 119 0.77 4.55 -9.84
CA LEU A 119 1.29 4.50 -8.48
C LEU A 119 0.81 5.72 -7.70
N VAL A 120 0.52 5.52 -6.42
CA VAL A 120 0.20 6.62 -5.50
C VAL A 120 1.17 6.57 -4.33
N ALA A 121 2.08 7.53 -4.29
CA ALA A 121 3.02 7.68 -3.19
C ALA A 121 2.36 8.50 -2.07
N ILE A 122 2.35 7.97 -0.84
CA ILE A 122 1.71 8.59 0.31
C ILE A 122 2.77 9.06 1.30
N ALA A 123 2.78 10.35 1.61
CA ALA A 123 3.62 10.92 2.67
C ALA A 123 3.07 10.60 4.07
N ASP A 124 3.87 10.87 5.09
CA ASP A 124 3.53 10.59 6.49
C ASP A 124 2.23 11.26 6.99
N ASP A 125 1.94 12.43 6.42
CA ASP A 125 0.75 13.22 6.72
C ASP A 125 -0.47 12.83 5.86
N GLY A 126 -0.34 11.79 5.03
CA GLY A 126 -1.36 11.31 4.10
C GLY A 126 -1.37 12.02 2.74
N THR A 127 -0.49 13.00 2.50
CA THR A 127 -0.43 13.71 1.20
C THR A 127 -0.05 12.75 0.09
N THR A 128 -0.79 12.79 -1.02
CA THR A 128 -0.63 11.86 -2.13
C THR A 128 0.08 12.49 -3.32
N SER A 129 0.90 11.69 -4.01
CA SER A 129 1.53 12.02 -5.29
C SER A 129 1.26 10.88 -6.27
N VAL A 130 0.51 11.19 -7.34
CA VAL A 130 0.12 10.21 -8.35
C VAL A 130 1.09 10.27 -9.53
N SER A 131 1.61 9.12 -9.94
CA SER A 131 2.40 8.97 -11.16
C SER A 131 1.81 7.86 -12.06
N MET A 132 2.07 7.95 -13.36
CA MET A 132 1.85 6.81 -14.26
C MET A 132 2.86 5.71 -13.89
N GLY A 133 2.38 4.47 -13.80
CA GLY A 133 3.18 3.29 -13.49
C GLY A 133 3.53 2.49 -14.74
#